data_AF-A0AAV4BG32-F1
#
_entry.id   AF-A0AAV4BG32-F1
#
_cell.length_a   1.000
_cell.length_b   1.000
_cell.length_c   1.000
_cell.angle_alpha   90.00
_cell.angle_beta   90.00
_cell.angle_gamma   90.00
#
_symmetry.space_group_name_H-M   'P 1'
#
loop_
_entity.id
_entity.type
_entity.pdbx_description
1 polymer ?
#
loop_
_entity_poly.entity_id
_entity_poly.type
_entity_poly.pdbx_seq_one_letter_code
_entity_poly.pdbx_strand_id
1 'polypeptide(L)'
;MKYQGPYKIDGVAQNNNYIFTIRNGKRTYHANILKKYEERESSPPLQPVVENACTGFVRHEEYEEIGIIMLEPKLTEYPKDVTISENLTPQQNKEARELLQTFADTLSDIPGKTERVEHKKRLTDETPFRMKQYPLPVHAMDEVNKEINFM
;
A
#
# COMPACT_ATOMS: atom_id res chain seq x y z
N MET A 1 -18.96 -0.63 -2.11
CA MET A 1 -19.68 0.06 -1.02
C MET A 1 -19.94 1.50 -1.43
N LYS A 2 -21.21 1.95 -1.46
CA LYS A 2 -21.59 3.30 -1.89
C LYS A 2 -21.62 4.22 -0.67
N TYR A 3 -20.83 5.28 -0.65
CA TYR A 3 -20.85 6.28 0.41
C TYR A 3 -22.21 6.98 0.43
N GLN A 4 -22.88 7.00 1.58
CA GLN A 4 -24.21 7.60 1.75
C GLN A 4 -24.15 8.81 2.68
N GLY A 5 -23.23 9.74 2.45
CA GLY A 5 -23.21 11.04 3.13
C GLY A 5 -22.93 10.99 4.65
N PRO A 6 -22.71 12.15 5.28
CA PRO A 6 -22.61 12.26 6.73
C PRO A 6 -24.01 12.24 7.36
N TYR A 7 -24.21 11.37 8.35
CA TYR A 7 -25.40 11.38 9.21
C TYR A 7 -25.01 11.72 10.64
N LYS A 8 -25.90 12.43 11.33
CA LYS A 8 -25.77 12.62 12.77
C LYS A 8 -26.23 11.36 13.49
N ILE A 9 -25.50 10.99 14.54
CA ILE A 9 -25.86 9.87 15.42
C ILE A 9 -26.92 10.39 16.40
N ASP A 10 -28.10 9.77 16.38
CA ASP A 10 -29.21 10.12 17.25
C ASP A 10 -29.19 9.34 18.57
N GLY A 11 -28.42 8.25 18.66
CA GLY A 11 -28.27 7.48 19.90
C GLY A 11 -27.34 6.28 19.79
N VAL A 12 -26.96 5.73 20.94
CA VAL A 12 -26.14 4.51 21.08
C VAL A 12 -27.06 3.36 21.52
N ALA A 13 -26.93 2.21 20.86
CA ALA A 13 -27.62 0.97 21.18
C ALA A 13 -26.65 -0.10 21.69
N GLN A 14 -27.18 -1.21 22.20
CA GLN A 14 -26.38 -2.32 22.72
C GLN A 14 -25.50 -2.96 21.61
N ASN A 15 -24.39 -3.58 22.02
CA ASN A 15 -23.41 -4.24 21.14
C ASN A 15 -22.79 -3.31 20.09
N ASN A 16 -22.28 -2.14 20.48
CA ASN A 16 -21.57 -1.20 19.59
C ASN A 16 -22.38 -0.79 18.34
N ASN A 17 -23.69 -0.66 18.52
CA ASN A 17 -24.60 -0.22 17.48
C ASN A 17 -24.96 1.26 17.67
N TYR A 18 -25.13 1.98 16.56
CA TYR A 18 -25.52 3.39 16.55
C TYR A 18 -26.80 3.57 15.76
N ILE A 19 -27.67 4.46 16.25
CA ILE A 19 -28.96 4.79 15.64
C ILE A 19 -28.83 6.12 14.91
N PHE A 20 -29.32 6.19 13.67
CA PHE A 20 -29.38 7.42 12.90
C PHE A 20 -30.66 7.50 12.08
N THR A 21 -31.14 8.73 11.90
CA THR A 21 -32.31 9.04 11.07
C THR A 21 -31.87 9.25 9.62
N ILE A 22 -32.29 8.34 8.74
CA ILE A 22 -32.18 8.49 7.29
C ILE A 22 -33.53 8.98 6.77
N ARG A 23 -33.60 9.48 5.53
CA ARG A 23 -34.86 9.91 4.87
C ARG A 23 -36.05 8.95 5.06
N ASN A 24 -35.81 7.65 5.23
CA ASN A 24 -36.84 6.62 5.39
C ASN A 24 -37.01 6.13 6.84
N GLY A 25 -36.63 6.94 7.84
CA GLY A 25 -36.79 6.64 9.26
C GLY A 25 -35.50 6.30 10.01
N LYS A 26 -35.64 5.92 11.28
CA LYS A 26 -34.53 5.52 12.15
C LYS A 26 -34.00 4.14 11.76
N ARG A 27 -32.69 4.02 11.63
CA ARG A 27 -32.00 2.75 11.38
C ARG A 27 -30.81 2.59 12.30
N THR A 28 -30.48 1.33 12.58
CA THR A 28 -29.41 0.95 13.49
C THR A 28 -28.32 0.23 12.72
N TYR A 29 -27.06 0.64 12.91
CA TYR A 29 -25.91 0.03 12.24
C TYR A 29 -24.75 -0.14 13.22
N HIS A 30 -23.96 -1.18 13.01
CA HIS A 30 -22.80 -1.50 13.85
C HIS A 30 -21.62 -0.56 13.59
N ALA A 31 -20.79 -0.28 14.59
CA ALA A 31 -19.63 0.60 14.51
C ALA A 31 -18.69 0.27 13.32
N ASN A 32 -18.49 -1.02 13.04
CA ASN A 32 -17.56 -1.50 12.00
C ASN A 32 -17.91 -1.04 10.57
N ILE A 33 -19.17 -0.68 10.31
CA ILE A 33 -19.63 -0.24 8.98
C ILE A 33 -19.80 1.29 8.89
N LEU A 34 -19.34 2.01 9.92
CA LEU A 34 -19.39 3.47 9.98
C LEU A 34 -17.98 4.03 9.79
N LYS A 35 -17.90 5.19 9.13
CA LYS A 35 -16.68 6.01 9.08
C LYS A 35 -16.98 7.35 9.72
N LYS A 36 -16.10 7.79 10.63
CA LYS A 36 -16.18 9.12 11.23
C LYS A 36 -16.02 10.17 10.14
N TYR A 37 -16.92 11.15 10.12
CA TYR A 37 -16.85 12.27 9.20
C TYR A 37 -16.00 13.38 9.82
N GLU A 38 -15.03 13.89 9.08
CA GLU A 38 -14.17 15.01 9.47
C GLU A 38 -14.27 16.08 8.38
N GLU A 39 -14.64 17.30 8.76
CA GLU A 39 -14.61 18.44 7.85
C GLU A 39 -13.16 18.86 7.64
N ARG A 40 -12.77 19.08 6.37
CA ARG A 40 -11.45 19.65 6.09
C ARG A 40 -11.47 21.10 6.52
N GLU A 41 -10.51 21.51 7.32
CA GLU A 41 -10.25 22.94 7.55
C GLU A 41 -10.02 23.61 6.19
N SER A 42 -10.67 24.77 5.99
CA SER A 42 -10.51 25.56 4.77
C SER A 42 -9.05 25.92 4.60
N SER A 43 -8.36 25.30 3.64
CA SER A 43 -7.03 25.75 3.24
C SER A 43 -7.10 27.23 2.83
N PRO A 44 -6.13 28.08 3.23
CA PRO A 44 -6.05 29.44 2.71
C PRO A 44 -5.99 29.43 1.17
N PRO A 45 -6.42 30.52 0.50
CA PRO A 45 -6.62 30.55 -0.95
C PRO A 45 -5.36 30.10 -1.70
N LEU A 46 -5.57 29.18 -2.64
CA LEU A 46 -4.56 28.64 -3.54
C LEU A 46 -3.88 29.80 -4.29
N GLN A 47 -2.58 29.98 -4.05
CA GLN A 47 -1.73 30.75 -4.94
C GLN A 47 -1.61 30.02 -6.29
N PRO A 48 -1.46 30.74 -7.42
CA PRO A 48 -1.47 30.14 -8.75
C PRO A 48 -0.39 29.05 -8.85
N VAL A 49 -0.87 27.84 -9.15
CA VAL A 49 -0.07 26.64 -9.37
C VAL A 49 0.78 26.87 -10.61
N VAL A 50 2.07 27.13 -10.41
CA VAL A 50 3.08 26.87 -11.43
C VAL A 50 3.24 25.35 -11.45
N GLU A 51 3.05 24.74 -12.62
CA GLU A 51 3.25 23.31 -12.84
C GLU A 51 4.60 22.87 -12.26
N ASN A 52 4.57 22.20 -11.12
CA ASN A 52 5.65 21.37 -10.62
C ASN A 52 5.07 20.33 -9.67
N ALA A 53 5.51 19.11 -9.87
CA ALA A 53 5.02 17.89 -9.25
C ALA A 53 5.01 17.92 -7.71
N CYS A 54 3.98 17.29 -7.14
CA CYS A 54 3.89 16.79 -5.76
C CYS A 54 4.71 17.52 -4.68
N THR A 55 4.18 18.61 -4.12
CA THR A 55 4.69 19.18 -2.86
C THR A 55 3.95 18.60 -1.66
N GLY A 56 4.60 17.66 -0.97
CA GLY A 56 4.29 17.35 0.43
C GLY A 56 4.81 18.46 1.34
N PHE A 57 4.05 18.84 2.36
CA PHE A 57 4.51 19.78 3.38
C PHE A 57 5.65 19.13 4.18
N VAL A 58 6.89 19.54 3.91
CA VAL A 58 8.08 19.15 4.69
C VAL A 58 8.30 20.23 5.75
N ARG A 59 8.16 19.88 7.04
CA ARG A 59 8.82 20.64 8.10
C ARG A 59 10.31 20.57 7.81
N HIS A 60 10.97 21.72 7.66
CA HIS A 60 12.43 21.81 7.62
C HIS A 60 13.00 21.32 8.96
N GLU A 61 13.21 20.01 9.05
CA GLU A 61 14.34 19.47 9.78
C GLU A 61 15.47 19.37 8.75
N GLU A 62 16.66 19.85 9.11
CA GLU A 62 17.86 19.75 8.28
C GLU A 62 18.19 18.27 8.09
N TYR A 63 17.67 17.66 7.01
CA TYR A 63 18.11 16.36 6.56
C TYR A 63 19.38 16.58 5.73
N GLU A 64 20.49 15.94 6.13
CA GLU A 64 21.62 15.74 5.23
C GLU A 64 21.06 15.12 3.93
N GLU A 65 21.37 15.73 2.78
CA GLU A 65 21.01 15.16 1.47
C GLU A 65 21.73 13.80 1.32
N ILE A 66 21.03 12.73 1.70
CA ILE A 66 21.46 11.36 1.42
C ILE A 66 21.28 11.18 -0.09
N GLY A 67 22.30 11.54 -0.87
CA GLY A 67 22.30 11.43 -2.33
C GLY A 67 21.80 10.05 -2.75
N ILE A 68 20.83 9.98 -3.67
CA ILE A 68 20.24 8.72 -4.11
C ILE A 68 21.31 7.95 -4.90
N ILE A 69 21.87 6.88 -4.31
CA ILE A 69 22.70 5.93 -5.06
C ILE A 69 21.73 4.96 -5.73
N MET A 70 21.70 4.97 -7.07
CA MET A 70 21.10 3.89 -7.82
C MET A 70 21.97 2.66 -7.63
N LEU A 71 21.46 1.65 -6.91
CA LEU A 71 22.06 0.33 -6.93
C LEU A 71 21.83 -0.29 -8.31
N GLU A 72 22.87 -0.84 -8.91
CA GLU A 72 22.73 -1.59 -10.15
C GLU A 72 21.87 -2.84 -9.89
N PRO A 73 20.74 -3.01 -10.59
CA PRO A 73 19.90 -4.19 -10.42
C PRO A 73 20.67 -5.43 -10.87
N LYS A 74 20.59 -6.51 -10.09
CA LYS A 74 21.06 -7.83 -10.52
C LYS A 74 19.92 -8.47 -11.31
N LEU A 75 20.13 -8.66 -12.60
CA LEU A 75 19.11 -9.16 -13.52
C LEU A 75 19.39 -10.61 -13.89
N THR A 76 18.39 -11.48 -13.75
CA THR A 76 18.35 -12.77 -14.46
C THR A 76 17.41 -12.74 -15.67
N GLU A 77 16.42 -11.85 -15.67
CA GLU A 77 15.45 -11.61 -16.75
C GLU A 77 15.53 -10.17 -17.28
N TYR A 78 15.16 -9.98 -18.55
CA TYR A 78 15.21 -8.69 -19.25
C TYR A 78 13.82 -8.24 -19.73
N PRO A 79 13.64 -6.95 -20.11
CA PRO A 79 12.39 -6.43 -20.67
C PRO A 79 11.79 -7.22 -21.85
N LYS A 80 12.61 -8.03 -22.54
CA LYS A 80 12.19 -8.89 -23.65
C LYS A 80 11.50 -10.17 -23.20
N ASP A 81 11.77 -10.62 -21.97
CA ASP A 81 11.25 -11.87 -21.41
C ASP A 81 9.85 -11.67 -20.77
N VAL A 82 9.44 -10.40 -20.61
CA VAL A 82 8.12 -10.03 -20.08
C VAL A 82 7.01 -10.46 -21.04
N THR A 83 6.13 -11.33 -20.56
CA THR A 83 4.95 -11.79 -21.31
C THR A 83 3.85 -10.73 -21.26
N ILE A 84 3.60 -10.08 -22.40
CA ILE A 84 2.56 -9.06 -22.54
C ILE A 84 1.25 -9.72 -23.00
N SER A 85 0.13 -9.42 -22.34
CA SER A 85 -1.16 -10.05 -22.63
C SER A 85 -1.65 -9.79 -24.06
N GLU A 86 -2.23 -10.82 -24.69
CA GLU A 86 -2.78 -10.76 -26.06
C GLU A 86 -4.01 -9.85 -26.20
N ASN A 87 -4.66 -9.49 -25.08
CA ASN A 87 -5.85 -8.63 -25.07
C ASN A 87 -5.54 -7.13 -25.28
N LEU A 88 -4.26 -6.75 -25.40
CA LEU A 88 -3.88 -5.37 -25.66
C LEU A 88 -3.99 -5.05 -27.16
N THR A 89 -4.47 -3.84 -27.45
CA THR A 89 -4.39 -3.32 -28.82
C THR A 89 -2.92 -3.22 -29.25
N PRO A 90 -2.63 -3.23 -30.57
CA PRO A 90 -1.26 -3.09 -31.07
C PRO A 90 -0.56 -1.84 -30.55
N GLN A 91 -1.32 -0.75 -30.38
CA GLN A 91 -0.82 0.52 -29.85
C GLN A 91 -0.44 0.41 -28.37
N GLN A 92 -1.31 -0.17 -27.53
CA GLN A 92 -1.03 -0.37 -26.11
C GLN A 92 0.14 -1.33 -25.87
N ASN A 93 0.29 -2.35 -26.72
CA ASN A 93 1.41 -3.28 -26.64
C ASN A 93 2.74 -2.57 -26.94
N LYS A 94 2.73 -1.70 -27.97
CA LYS A 94 3.89 -0.86 -28.30
C LYS A 94 4.27 0.07 -27.15
N GLU A 95 3.30 0.79 -26.58
CA GLU A 95 3.52 1.68 -25.44
C GLU A 95 4.06 0.94 -24.22
N ALA A 96 3.50 -0.25 -23.90
CA ALA A 96 3.99 -1.08 -22.81
C ALA A 96 5.45 -1.51 -23.02
N ARG A 97 5.85 -1.88 -24.24
CA ARG A 97 7.24 -2.22 -24.55
C ARG A 97 8.18 -1.03 -24.44
N GLU A 98 7.74 0.15 -24.87
CA GLU A 98 8.52 1.39 -24.74
C GLU A 98 8.76 1.74 -23.26
N LEU A 99 7.74 1.59 -22.41
CA LEU A 99 7.88 1.79 -20.96
C LEU A 99 8.85 0.78 -20.33
N LEU A 100 8.74 -0.50 -20.68
CA LEU A 100 9.64 -1.54 -20.16
C LEU A 100 11.10 -1.29 -20.56
N GLN A 101 11.36 -0.73 -21.75
CA GLN A 101 12.71 -0.33 -22.16
C GLN A 101 13.19 0.92 -21.43
N THR A 102 12.30 1.89 -21.23
CA THR A 102 12.64 3.17 -20.59
C THR A 102 13.08 2.99 -19.13
N PHE A 103 12.44 2.06 -18.42
CA PHE A 103 12.70 1.81 -17.00
C PHE A 103 13.51 0.54 -16.74
N ALA A 104 14.19 0.00 -17.77
CA ALA A 104 14.93 -1.26 -17.69
C ALA A 104 16.03 -1.27 -16.63
N ASP A 105 16.54 -0.09 -16.27
CA ASP A 105 17.56 0.16 -15.24
C ASP A 105 17.02 0.11 -13.80
N THR A 106 15.70 0.20 -13.61
CA THR A 106 15.03 0.18 -12.30
C THR A 106 14.27 -1.12 -12.03
N LEU A 107 13.95 -1.87 -13.09
CA LEU A 107 13.25 -3.14 -12.99
C LEU A 107 14.26 -4.23 -12.66
N SER A 108 13.98 -5.03 -11.63
CA SER A 108 14.80 -6.17 -11.23
C SER A 108 13.88 -7.34 -10.89
N ASP A 109 14.19 -8.52 -11.40
CA ASP A 109 13.51 -9.77 -11.05
C ASP A 109 13.99 -10.33 -9.71
N ILE A 110 15.23 -9.99 -9.33
CA ILE A 110 15.80 -10.38 -8.04
C ILE A 110 15.55 -9.26 -7.02
N PRO A 111 15.06 -9.58 -5.80
CA PRO A 111 14.93 -8.60 -4.73
C PRO A 111 16.30 -8.01 -4.35
N GLY A 112 16.39 -6.68 -4.32
CA GLY A 112 17.59 -5.97 -3.89
C GLY A 112 17.73 -5.88 -2.36
N LYS A 113 18.94 -5.56 -1.89
CA LYS A 113 19.23 -5.18 -0.49
C LYS A 113 19.76 -3.75 -0.47
N THR A 114 19.37 -2.97 0.55
CA THR A 114 19.98 -1.67 0.83
C THR A 114 20.80 -1.75 2.12
N GLU A 115 21.95 -1.06 2.15
CA GLU A 115 22.81 -0.94 3.34
C GLU A 115 22.61 0.41 4.06
N ARG A 116 21.67 1.24 3.58
CA ARG A 116 21.48 2.61 4.07
C ARG A 116 20.58 2.72 5.28
N VAL A 117 19.67 1.77 5.46
CA VAL A 117 18.66 1.82 6.51
C VAL A 117 18.54 0.45 7.14
N GLU A 118 18.69 0.43 8.46
CA GLU A 118 18.43 -0.76 9.27
C GLU A 118 17.19 -0.50 10.13
N HIS A 119 16.26 -1.46 10.14
CA HIS A 119 15.06 -1.36 10.96
C HIS A 119 15.24 -2.12 12.28
N LYS A 120 15.35 -1.39 13.40
CA LYS A 120 15.40 -1.97 14.75
C LYS A 120 14.01 -1.94 15.42
N LYS A 121 13.42 -3.12 15.62
CA LYS A 121 12.18 -3.26 16.41
C LYS A 121 12.48 -3.16 17.90
N ARG A 122 11.84 -2.22 18.61
CA ARG A 122 11.86 -2.14 20.07
C ARG A 122 10.73 -2.99 20.63
N LEU A 123 11.05 -3.95 21.49
CA LEU A 123 10.06 -4.84 22.11
C LEU A 123 9.45 -4.18 23.35
N THR A 124 8.19 -4.46 23.62
CA THR A 124 7.52 -4.09 24.87
C THR A 124 7.85 -5.08 25.99
N ASP A 125 8.12 -6.34 25.62
CA ASP A 125 8.46 -7.45 26.49
C ASP A 125 9.63 -8.23 25.86
N GLU A 126 10.69 -8.47 26.62
CA GLU A 126 11.90 -9.16 26.17
C GLU A 126 11.83 -10.68 26.39
N THR A 127 10.75 -11.17 27.02
CA THR A 127 10.57 -12.61 27.23
C THR A 127 10.17 -13.29 25.91
N PRO A 128 10.93 -14.29 25.44
CA PRO A 128 10.59 -14.99 24.21
C PRO A 128 9.38 -15.89 24.43
N PHE A 129 8.39 -15.81 23.53
CA PHE A 129 7.24 -16.68 23.55
C PHE A 129 7.40 -17.80 22.50
N ARG A 130 6.97 -19.02 22.83
CA ARG A 130 7.02 -20.18 21.93
C ARG A 130 5.61 -20.66 21.63
N MET A 131 5.23 -20.66 20.35
CA MET A 131 3.99 -21.26 19.88
C MET A 131 4.29 -22.51 19.05
N LYS A 132 3.44 -23.53 19.19
CA LYS A 132 3.50 -24.68 18.28
C LYS A 132 2.98 -24.25 16.91
N GLN A 133 3.69 -24.62 15.85
CA GLN A 133 3.23 -24.42 14.49
C GLN A 133 1.91 -25.16 14.27
N TYR A 134 0.98 -24.54 13.54
CA TYR A 134 -0.23 -25.22 13.11
C TYR A 134 0.11 -26.37 12.16
N PRO A 135 -0.59 -27.52 12.24
CA PRO A 135 -0.36 -28.61 11.32
C PRO A 135 -0.57 -28.15 9.88
N LEU A 136 0.46 -28.32 9.06
CA LEU A 136 0.36 -28.06 7.63
C LEU A 136 -0.21 -29.28 6.91
N PRO A 137 -1.13 -29.10 5.96
CA PRO A 137 -1.57 -30.18 5.08
C PRO A 137 -0.40 -30.75 4.27
N VAL A 138 -0.35 -32.08 4.09
CA VAL A 138 0.75 -32.77 3.39
C VAL A 138 0.95 -32.24 1.96
N HIS A 139 -0.13 -31.96 1.24
CA HIS A 139 -0.07 -31.44 -0.13
C HIS A 139 0.54 -30.02 -0.21
N ALA A 140 0.41 -29.22 0.85
CA ALA A 140 0.97 -27.87 0.91
C ALA A 140 2.44 -27.88 1.34
N MET A 141 2.94 -28.98 1.92
CA MET A 141 4.33 -29.05 2.37
C MET A 141 5.32 -28.88 1.22
N ASP A 142 5.05 -29.51 0.08
CA ASP A 142 5.96 -29.46 -1.07
C ASP A 142 6.06 -28.05 -1.67
N GLU A 143 4.94 -27.32 -1.74
CA GLU A 143 4.91 -25.94 -2.23
C GLU A 143 5.60 -24.99 -1.25
N VAL A 144 5.30 -25.11 0.05
CA VAL A 144 5.93 -24.30 1.10
C VAL A 144 7.45 -24.52 1.11
N ASN A 145 7.91 -25.76 0.99
CA ASN A 145 9.34 -26.06 0.96
C ASN A 145 10.02 -25.49 -0.30
N LYS A 146 9.35 -25.47 -1.46
CA LYS A 146 9.88 -24.83 -2.67
C LYS A 146 10.06 -23.33 -2.47
N GLU A 147 9.09 -22.67 -1.87
CA GLU A 147 9.15 -21.22 -1.61
C GLU A 147 10.23 -20.87 -0.58
N ILE A 148 10.34 -21.64 0.51
CA ILE A 148 11.39 -21.45 1.52
C ILE A 148 12.79 -21.62 0.93
N ASN A 149 13.00 -22.61 0.05
CA ASN A 149 14.30 -22.83 -0.58
C ASN A 149 14.64 -21.79 -1.66
N PHE A 150 13.64 -21.03 -2.13
CA PHE A 150 13.81 -19.96 -3.11
C PHE A 150 14.19 -18.62 -2.44
N MET A 151 13.77 -18.41 -1.19
CA MET A 151 14.11 -17.23 -0.38
C MET A 151 15.59 -17.20 0.05
#